data_AF-A0A7H2BBI2-F1
#
_entry.id   AF-A0A7H2BBI2-F1
#
_cell.length_a   1.000
_cell.length_b   1.000
_cell.length_c   1.000
_cell.angle_alpha   90.00
_cell.angle_beta   90.00
_cell.angle_gamma   90.00
#
_symmetry.space_group_name_H-M   'P 1'
#
loop_
_entity.id
_entity.type
_entity.pdbx_description
1 polymer ?
#
loop_
_entity_poly.entity_id
_entity_poly.type
_entity_poly.pdbx_seq_one_letter_code
_entity_poly.pdbx_strand_id
1 'polypeptide(L)'
;MAPVAAARRQGSDLPSLAQHSRRIQELRADYDAVIIEGSGGISVDLAFSHEAETYLPQNQVDLMLKLPETPTNIIVARSSLGTLNHTALTANYLQTRGLSARGVIIGSWPRHPSTIEKDNLDALSDMGMSVLGKIPAGAGKAFAAGIHVQSLHSFADVQEFQHHAAHWLPEICRLGERE
;
A
#
# COMPACT_ATOMS: atom_id res chain seq x y z
N MET A 1 16.81 1.58 5.48
CA MET A 1 17.41 2.67 4.67
C MET A 1 16.54 2.85 3.43
N ALA A 2 16.28 4.08 2.98
CA ALA A 2 15.51 4.33 1.76
C ALA A 2 16.27 3.84 0.51
N PRO A 3 15.59 3.47 -0.60
CA PRO A 3 16.22 2.88 -1.79
C PRO A 3 17.40 3.68 -2.32
N VAL A 4 17.24 4.99 -2.53
CA VAL A 4 18.31 5.84 -3.09
C VAL A 4 19.52 5.92 -2.16
N ALA A 5 19.30 5.99 -0.85
CA ALA A 5 20.39 5.94 0.11
C ALA A 5 21.11 4.58 0.10
N ALA A 6 20.38 3.49 -0.13
CA ALA A 6 20.95 2.15 -0.27
C ALA A 6 21.79 2.01 -1.53
N ALA A 7 21.26 2.46 -2.67
CA ALA A 7 21.92 2.44 -3.97
C ALA A 7 23.25 3.21 -3.93
N ARG A 8 23.23 4.43 -3.38
CA ARG A 8 24.43 5.25 -3.17
C ARG A 8 25.47 4.56 -2.29
N ARG A 9 25.04 3.89 -1.22
CA ARG A 9 25.95 3.17 -0.33
C ARG A 9 26.60 1.96 -1.01
N GLN A 10 25.87 1.30 -1.91
CA GLN A 10 26.35 0.14 -2.66
C GLN A 10 27.14 0.52 -3.92
N GLY A 11 27.08 1.79 -4.35
CA GLY A 11 27.66 2.22 -5.63
C GLY A 11 26.92 1.60 -6.82
N SER A 12 25.62 1.39 -6.68
CA SER A 12 24.77 0.76 -7.69
C SER A 12 23.62 1.68 -8.09
N ASP A 13 23.10 1.47 -9.29
CA ASP A 13 21.89 2.14 -9.76
C ASP A 13 20.62 1.42 -9.30
N LEU A 14 19.52 2.17 -9.22
CA LEU A 14 18.18 1.61 -9.09
C LEU A 14 17.54 1.49 -10.48
N PRO A 15 16.59 0.55 -10.68
CA PRO A 15 15.82 0.50 -11.90
C PRO A 15 15.07 1.83 -12.15
N SER A 16 14.97 2.22 -13.41
CA SER A 16 14.10 3.31 -13.84
C SER A 16 12.62 2.96 -13.63
N LEU A 17 11.76 3.98 -13.57
CA LEU A 17 10.31 3.75 -13.54
C LEU A 17 9.80 2.99 -14.77
N ALA A 18 10.46 3.12 -15.92
CA ALA A 18 10.13 2.35 -17.12
C ALA A 18 10.41 0.85 -16.94
N GLN A 19 11.53 0.50 -16.29
CA GLN A 19 11.85 -0.89 -15.98
C GLN A 19 10.87 -1.47 -14.94
N HIS A 20 10.50 -0.70 -13.92
CA HIS A 20 9.46 -1.10 -12.97
C HIS A 20 8.11 -1.32 -13.66
N SER A 21 7.66 -0.36 -14.49
CA SER A 21 6.40 -0.47 -15.22
C SER A 21 6.38 -1.70 -16.14
N ARG A 22 7.46 -1.95 -16.89
CA ARG A 22 7.59 -3.15 -17.72
C ARG A 22 7.48 -4.43 -16.90
N ARG A 23 8.21 -4.52 -15.78
CA ARG A 23 8.18 -5.72 -14.93
C ARG A 23 6.80 -5.99 -14.35
N ILE A 24 6.07 -4.94 -13.96
CA ILE A 24 4.69 -5.05 -13.48
C ILE A 24 3.76 -5.56 -14.58
N GLN A 25 3.91 -5.06 -15.81
CA GLN A 25 3.11 -5.51 -16.96
C GLN A 25 3.38 -6.97 -17.32
N GLU A 26 4.64 -7.41 -17.30
CA GLU A 26 5.01 -8.82 -17.50
C GLU A 26 4.33 -9.71 -16.44
N LEU A 27 4.37 -9.32 -15.17
CA LEU A 27 3.67 -10.05 -14.11
C LEU A 27 2.15 -10.05 -14.32
N ARG A 28 1.57 -8.95 -14.79
CA ARG A 28 0.12 -8.88 -15.05
C ARG A 28 -0.33 -9.81 -16.17
N ALA A 29 0.54 -10.16 -17.11
CA ALA A 29 0.23 -11.13 -18.16
C ALA A 29 0.13 -12.57 -17.62
N ASP A 30 0.85 -12.88 -16.54
CA ASP A 30 0.97 -14.24 -15.99
C ASP A 30 0.09 -14.49 -14.76
N TYR A 31 -0.40 -13.44 -14.09
CA TYR A 31 -1.12 -13.53 -12.81
C TYR A 31 -2.41 -12.71 -12.80
N ASP A 32 -3.47 -13.31 -12.24
CA ASP A 32 -4.79 -12.66 -12.07
C ASP A 32 -4.75 -11.39 -11.21
N ALA A 33 -3.75 -11.30 -10.32
CA ALA A 33 -3.54 -10.16 -9.44
C ALA A 33 -2.05 -9.96 -9.17
N VAL A 34 -1.62 -8.69 -9.21
CA VAL A 34 -0.27 -8.25 -8.85
C VAL A 34 -0.37 -7.26 -7.70
N ILE A 35 0.23 -7.61 -6.55
CA ILE A 35 0.33 -6.72 -5.40
C ILE A 35 1.64 -5.95 -5.49
N ILE A 36 1.56 -4.63 -5.49
CA ILE A 36 2.72 -3.73 -5.56
C ILE A 36 2.92 -3.12 -4.17
N GLU A 37 3.97 -3.56 -3.47
CA GLU A 37 4.40 -2.93 -2.22
C GLU A 37 5.38 -1.78 -2.52
N GLY A 38 5.09 -0.58 -2.01
CA GLY A 38 6.01 0.55 -2.10
C GLY A 38 7.18 0.45 -1.11
N SER A 39 8.18 1.33 -1.23
CA SER A 39 9.38 1.26 -0.38
C SER A 39 9.51 2.49 0.53
N GLY A 40 9.09 2.37 1.79
CA GLY A 40 9.42 3.37 2.83
C GLY A 40 8.53 4.62 2.88
N GLY A 41 7.36 4.60 2.22
CA GLY A 41 6.41 5.71 2.19
C GLY A 41 6.14 6.17 0.77
N ILE A 42 4.97 6.78 0.54
CA ILE A 42 4.48 7.06 -0.82
C ILE A 42 5.37 8.04 -1.61
N SER A 43 6.04 8.96 -0.93
CA SER A 43 6.90 9.97 -1.53
C SER A 43 8.38 9.56 -1.58
N VAL A 44 8.71 8.31 -1.26
CA VAL A 44 10.10 7.84 -1.32
C VAL A 44 10.48 7.55 -2.76
N ASP A 45 11.65 8.05 -3.15
CA ASP A 45 12.19 7.87 -4.49
C ASP A 45 12.61 6.40 -4.74
N LEU A 46 12.22 5.91 -5.92
CA LEU A 46 12.40 4.54 -6.39
C LEU A 46 13.42 4.43 -7.53
N ALA A 47 13.78 5.54 -8.17
CA ALA A 47 14.74 5.56 -9.28
C ALA A 47 15.95 6.43 -8.95
N PHE A 48 17.13 5.96 -9.34
CA PHE A 48 18.41 6.64 -9.15
C PHE A 48 19.45 6.04 -10.09
N SER A 49 20.25 6.88 -10.73
CA SER A 49 21.41 6.46 -11.51
C SER A 49 22.60 7.37 -11.25
N HIS A 50 23.80 6.80 -11.14
CA HIS A 50 25.05 7.53 -10.99
C HIS A 50 25.48 8.27 -12.26
N GLU A 51 25.05 7.79 -13.44
CA GLU A 51 25.38 8.40 -14.73
C GLU A 51 24.46 9.57 -15.09
N ALA A 52 23.34 9.73 -14.35
CA ALA A 52 22.40 10.81 -14.60
C ALA A 52 23.02 12.18 -14.23
N GLU A 53 23.06 13.10 -15.20
CA GLU A 53 23.56 14.46 -14.99
C GLU A 53 22.75 15.24 -13.93
N THR A 54 21.47 14.91 -13.77
CA THR A 54 20.58 15.52 -12.77
C THR A 54 19.74 14.45 -12.08
N TYR A 55 19.72 14.49 -10.74
CA TYR A 55 18.83 13.67 -9.94
C TYR A 55 17.41 14.24 -9.96
N LEU A 56 16.47 13.50 -10.55
CA LEU A 56 15.05 13.81 -10.52
C LEU A 56 14.32 12.84 -9.58
N PRO A 57 13.72 13.34 -8.47
CA PRO A 57 12.88 12.56 -7.59
C PRO A 57 11.76 11.88 -8.36
N GLN A 58 11.60 10.59 -8.15
CA GLN A 58 10.68 9.70 -8.86
C GLN A 58 10.20 8.64 -7.88
N ASN A 59 8.99 8.79 -7.38
CA ASN A 59 8.44 7.98 -6.28
C ASN A 59 7.34 7.01 -6.76
N GLN A 60 6.66 6.37 -5.81
CA GLN A 60 5.61 5.41 -6.09
C GLN A 60 4.46 6.00 -6.92
N VAL A 61 4.09 7.26 -6.70
CA VAL A 61 3.01 7.88 -7.47
C VAL A 61 3.42 8.12 -8.92
N ASP A 62 4.67 8.54 -9.15
CA ASP A 62 5.19 8.71 -10.50
C ASP A 62 5.21 7.38 -11.26
N LEU A 63 5.52 6.28 -10.56
CA LEU A 63 5.39 4.92 -11.13
C LEU A 63 3.94 4.61 -11.50
N MET A 64 3.00 4.86 -10.58
CA MET A 64 1.58 4.58 -10.81
C MET A 64 1.02 5.34 -12.00
N LEU A 65 1.38 6.62 -12.17
CA LEU A 65 0.98 7.45 -13.30
C LEU A 65 1.62 7.00 -14.63
N LYS A 66 2.68 6.19 -14.57
CA LYS A 66 3.37 5.61 -15.74
C LYS A 66 2.83 4.23 -16.12
N LEU A 67 2.01 3.61 -15.28
CA LEU A 67 1.36 2.34 -15.63
C LEU A 67 0.26 2.60 -16.67
N PRO A 68 0.02 1.65 -17.59
CA PRO A 68 -1.07 1.78 -18.56
C PRO A 68 -2.45 1.82 -17.87
N GLU A 69 -2.57 1.14 -16.73
CA GLU A 69 -3.77 1.11 -15.89
C GLU A 69 -3.47 1.67 -14.51
N THR A 70 -4.37 2.51 -14.00
CA THR A 70 -4.28 3.03 -12.64
C THR A 70 -4.50 1.90 -11.63
N PRO A 71 -3.53 1.59 -10.76
CA PRO A 71 -3.71 0.56 -9.75
C PRO A 71 -4.68 1.03 -8.66
N THR A 72 -5.32 0.07 -7.99
CA THR A 72 -6.09 0.35 -6.79
C THR A 72 -5.16 0.58 -5.60
N ASN A 73 -5.34 1.70 -4.91
CA ASN A 73 -4.43 2.13 -3.85
C ASN A 73 -5.01 1.84 -2.48
N ILE A 74 -4.22 1.19 -1.62
CA ILE A 74 -4.58 0.93 -0.24
C ILE A 74 -3.51 1.53 0.66
N ILE A 75 -3.93 2.34 1.63
CA ILE A 75 -3.00 2.91 2.62
C ILE A 75 -2.87 1.92 3.77
N VAL A 76 -1.65 1.50 4.08
CA VAL A 76 -1.38 0.75 5.31
C VAL A 76 -1.01 1.73 6.42
N ALA A 77 -1.89 1.85 7.41
CA ALA A 77 -1.73 2.75 8.54
C ALA A 77 -1.41 1.98 9.84
N ARG A 78 -0.80 2.69 10.80
CA ARG A 78 -0.63 2.20 12.18
C ARG A 78 -1.88 2.53 13.01
N SER A 79 -2.08 1.86 14.14
CA SER A 79 -3.22 2.16 15.05
C SER A 79 -2.95 3.32 16.02
N SER A 80 -1.69 3.69 16.22
CA SER A 80 -1.25 4.56 17.31
C SER A 80 -1.25 6.06 16.97
N LEU A 81 -1.04 6.90 17.99
CA LEU A 81 -1.06 8.37 17.91
C LEU A 81 -0.27 8.94 16.74
N GLY A 82 -0.89 9.84 15.98
CA GLY A 82 -0.32 10.45 14.76
C GLY A 82 -0.70 9.69 13.47
N THR A 83 -1.40 8.57 13.58
CA THR A 83 -1.93 7.85 12.41
C THR A 83 -2.90 8.69 11.58
N LEU A 84 -3.75 9.49 12.22
CA LEU A 84 -4.71 10.35 11.53
C LEU A 84 -4.01 11.32 10.58
N ASN A 85 -2.99 12.03 11.09
CA ASN A 85 -2.18 12.95 10.29
C ASN A 85 -1.45 12.24 9.15
N HIS A 86 -0.74 11.14 9.43
CA HIS A 86 0.03 10.44 8.40
C HIS A 86 -0.86 9.86 7.30
N THR A 87 -2.02 9.32 7.69
CA THR A 87 -3.00 8.76 6.75
C THR A 87 -3.60 9.87 5.90
N ALA A 88 -4.01 11.00 6.50
CA ALA A 88 -4.56 12.13 5.79
C ALA A 88 -3.54 12.76 4.82
N LEU A 89 -2.29 12.94 5.24
CA LEU A 89 -1.22 13.44 4.37
C LEU A 89 -0.96 12.50 3.18
N THR A 90 -0.96 11.18 3.41
CA THR A 90 -0.79 10.18 2.35
C THR A 90 -1.96 10.21 1.37
N ALA A 91 -3.19 10.26 1.87
CA ALA A 91 -4.40 10.35 1.04
C ALA A 91 -4.44 11.65 0.22
N ASN A 92 -4.09 12.78 0.83
CA ASN A 92 -4.00 14.06 0.13
C ASN A 92 -2.88 14.07 -0.92
N TYR A 93 -1.75 13.44 -0.64
CA TYR A 93 -0.64 13.31 -1.60
C TYR A 93 -1.06 12.55 -2.87
N LEU A 94 -1.87 11.50 -2.73
CA LEU A 94 -2.51 10.80 -3.86
C LEU A 94 -3.50 11.73 -4.58
N GLN A 95 -4.40 12.37 -3.82
CA GLN A 95 -5.49 13.19 -4.37
C GLN A 95 -4.97 14.36 -5.21
N THR A 96 -3.95 15.06 -4.71
CA THR A 96 -3.32 16.17 -5.44
C THR A 96 -2.65 15.76 -6.75
N ARG A 97 -2.46 14.46 -6.99
CA ARG A 97 -1.91 13.87 -8.22
C ARG A 97 -2.96 13.12 -9.05
N GLY A 98 -4.24 13.34 -8.78
CA GLY A 98 -5.35 12.73 -9.51
C GLY A 98 -5.61 11.27 -9.17
N LEU A 99 -5.06 10.78 -8.06
CA LEU A 99 -5.22 9.39 -7.59
C LEU A 99 -6.00 9.37 -6.28
N SER A 100 -6.65 8.26 -5.96
CA SER A 100 -7.35 8.10 -4.69
C SER A 100 -6.99 6.80 -4.01
N ALA A 101 -7.06 6.80 -2.68
CA ALA A 101 -7.02 5.57 -1.89
C ALA A 101 -8.41 4.96 -1.83
N ARG A 102 -8.51 3.66 -2.08
CA ARG A 102 -9.75 2.89 -1.90
C ARG A 102 -10.15 2.78 -0.43
N GLY A 103 -9.14 2.77 0.44
CA GLY A 103 -9.33 2.67 1.88
C GLY A 103 -8.01 2.44 2.62
N VAL A 104 -8.14 2.15 3.90
CA VAL A 104 -7.04 2.00 4.85
C VAL A 104 -7.08 0.60 5.46
N ILE A 105 -5.93 -0.04 5.56
CA ILE A 105 -5.72 -1.24 6.38
C ILE A 105 -4.89 -0.84 7.60
N ILE A 106 -5.34 -1.22 8.80
CA ILE A 106 -4.52 -1.06 10.00
C ILE A 106 -3.55 -2.23 10.08
N GLY A 107 -2.28 -1.99 9.78
CA GLY A 107 -1.28 -3.05 9.57
C GLY A 107 -0.82 -3.77 10.85
N SER A 108 -1.12 -3.22 12.03
CA SER A 108 -0.84 -3.87 13.30
C SER A 108 -1.83 -3.38 14.35
N TRP A 109 -2.84 -4.20 14.62
CA TRP A 109 -3.88 -3.94 15.60
C TRP A 109 -3.63 -4.75 16.88
N PRO A 110 -3.52 -4.10 18.04
CA PRO A 110 -3.22 -4.78 19.30
C PRO A 110 -4.37 -5.70 19.72
N ARG A 111 -4.04 -6.81 20.41
CA ARG A 111 -5.02 -7.74 21.00
C ARG A 111 -5.94 -7.04 22.01
N HIS A 112 -5.37 -6.09 22.75
CA HIS A 112 -6.09 -5.27 23.72
C HIS A 112 -5.90 -3.79 23.35
N PRO A 113 -6.71 -3.26 22.41
CA PRO A 113 -6.61 -1.85 22.01
C PRO A 113 -7.01 -0.94 23.18
N SER A 114 -6.22 0.11 23.40
CA SER A 114 -6.58 1.18 24.33
C SER A 114 -7.66 2.07 23.71
N THR A 115 -8.15 3.03 24.50
CA THR A 115 -9.06 4.06 24.00
C THR A 115 -8.46 4.83 22.82
N ILE A 116 -7.13 5.07 22.82
CA ILE A 116 -6.46 5.79 21.72
C ILE A 116 -6.59 5.05 20.39
N GLU A 117 -6.37 3.73 20.36
CA GLU A 117 -6.52 2.98 19.10
C GLU A 117 -7.97 2.93 18.61
N LYS A 118 -8.93 2.87 19.52
CA LYS A 118 -10.37 2.87 19.20
C LYS A 118 -10.80 4.24 18.65
N ASP A 119 -10.47 5.31 19.35
CA ASP A 119 -10.79 6.67 18.94
C ASP A 119 -10.14 7.00 17.58
N ASN A 120 -8.91 6.54 17.34
CA ASN A 120 -8.27 6.71 16.04
C ASN A 120 -8.99 5.93 14.92
N LEU A 121 -9.52 4.73 15.22
CA LEU A 121 -10.26 3.94 14.25
C LEU A 121 -11.57 4.64 13.85
N ASP A 122 -12.28 5.18 14.83
CA ASP A 122 -13.52 5.93 14.60
C ASP A 122 -13.23 7.22 13.83
N ALA A 123 -12.21 7.97 14.24
CA ALA A 123 -11.80 9.21 13.58
C ALA A 123 -11.34 9.01 12.12
N LEU A 124 -10.72 7.87 11.78
CA LEU A 124 -10.42 7.54 10.38
C LEU A 124 -11.70 7.47 9.54
N SER A 125 -12.75 6.86 10.08
CA SER A 125 -14.06 6.75 9.42
C SER A 125 -14.72 8.12 9.26
N ASP A 126 -14.66 8.96 10.30
CA ASP A 126 -15.21 10.33 10.28
C ASP A 126 -14.50 11.24 9.25
N MET A 127 -13.22 11.00 8.98
CA MET A 127 -12.46 11.66 7.91
C MET A 127 -12.81 11.14 6.50
N GLY A 128 -13.79 10.23 6.38
CA GLY A 128 -14.21 9.62 5.11
C GLY A 128 -13.31 8.49 4.62
N MET A 129 -12.42 7.95 5.47
CA MET A 129 -11.58 6.81 5.09
C MET A 129 -12.33 5.50 5.34
N SER A 130 -12.45 4.67 4.31
CA SER A 130 -12.98 3.31 4.46
C SER A 130 -11.92 2.40 5.09
N VAL A 131 -12.14 1.93 6.32
CA VAL A 131 -11.24 0.95 6.95
C VAL A 131 -11.57 -0.44 6.41
N LEU A 132 -10.69 -0.97 5.57
CA LEU A 132 -10.88 -2.23 4.87
C LEU A 132 -10.56 -3.45 5.74
N GLY A 133 -9.74 -3.26 6.78
CA GLY A 133 -9.34 -4.36 7.65
C GLY A 133 -8.31 -3.98 8.70
N LYS A 134 -8.08 -4.92 9.61
CA LYS A 134 -7.11 -4.81 10.72
C LYS A 134 -6.28 -6.08 10.77
N ILE A 135 -4.96 -5.96 10.76
CA ILE A 135 -4.05 -7.11 10.84
C ILE A 135 -3.63 -7.28 12.30
N PRO A 136 -3.68 -8.51 12.88
CA PRO A 136 -3.23 -8.73 14.25
C PRO A 136 -1.79 -8.29 14.48
N ALA A 137 -1.54 -7.61 15.60
CA ALA A 137 -0.18 -7.30 16.03
C ALA A 137 0.63 -8.60 16.15
N GLY A 138 1.83 -8.61 15.54
CA GLY A 138 2.69 -9.79 15.50
C GLY A 138 2.39 -10.75 14.34
N ALA A 139 1.37 -10.52 13.51
CA ALA A 139 1.04 -11.37 12.36
C ALA A 139 2.23 -11.62 11.43
N GLY A 140 2.99 -10.59 11.06
CA GLY A 140 4.15 -10.74 10.19
C GLY A 140 5.26 -11.62 10.79
N LYS A 141 5.54 -11.48 12.09
CA LYS A 141 6.54 -12.31 12.79
C LYS A 141 6.10 -13.77 12.89
N ALA A 142 4.83 -13.98 13.22
CA ALA A 142 4.27 -15.31 13.33
C ALA A 142 4.17 -16.00 11.97
N PHE A 143 3.78 -15.28 10.91
CA PHE A 143 3.82 -15.78 9.53
C PHE A 143 5.22 -16.26 9.15
N ALA A 144 6.25 -15.43 9.39
CA ALA A 144 7.64 -15.81 9.13
C ALA A 144 8.11 -17.02 9.97
N ALA A 145 7.52 -17.23 11.15
CA ALA A 145 7.81 -18.37 12.02
C ALA A 145 6.93 -19.60 11.75
N GLY A 146 6.00 -19.55 10.78
CA GLY A 146 5.02 -20.62 10.53
C GLY A 146 4.00 -20.80 11.67
N ILE A 147 3.84 -19.80 12.53
CA ILE A 147 2.93 -19.81 13.67
C ILE A 147 1.61 -19.16 13.26
N HIS A 148 0.51 -19.84 13.55
CA HIS A 148 -0.81 -19.28 13.35
C HIS A 148 -1.10 -18.20 14.41
N VAL A 149 -1.48 -16.99 13.98
CA VAL A 149 -1.97 -15.94 14.89
C VAL A 149 -3.48 -16.04 14.97
N GLN A 150 -4.01 -15.85 16.18
CA GLN A 150 -5.45 -15.75 16.35
C GLN A 150 -6.01 -14.63 15.46
N SER A 151 -7.00 -14.99 14.64
CA SER A 151 -7.72 -14.01 13.82
C SER A 151 -8.35 -12.94 14.71
N LEU A 152 -8.26 -11.68 14.29
CA LEU A 152 -9.02 -10.59 14.89
C LEU A 152 -10.47 -10.55 14.40
N HIS A 153 -10.72 -11.17 13.25
CA HIS A 153 -11.99 -11.15 12.54
C HIS A 153 -12.71 -12.46 12.79
N SER A 154 -13.99 -12.37 13.12
CA SER A 154 -14.88 -13.52 13.14
C SER A 154 -15.00 -14.10 11.72
N PHE A 155 -15.50 -15.34 11.61
CA PHE A 155 -15.80 -15.90 10.29
C PHE A 155 -16.82 -15.05 9.54
N ALA A 156 -17.79 -14.46 10.24
CA ALA A 156 -18.76 -13.53 9.65
C ALA A 156 -18.08 -12.25 9.14
N ASP A 157 -17.14 -11.67 9.88
CA ASP A 157 -16.39 -10.48 9.48
C ASP A 157 -15.56 -10.76 8.21
N VAL A 158 -14.97 -11.96 8.12
CA VAL A 158 -14.23 -12.40 6.93
C VAL A 158 -15.17 -12.62 5.75
N GLN A 159 -16.34 -13.21 5.95
CA GLN A 159 -17.35 -13.39 4.90
C GLN A 159 -17.91 -12.05 4.42
N GLU A 160 -18.14 -11.11 5.34
CA GLU A 160 -18.56 -9.75 5.02
C GLU A 160 -17.47 -9.05 4.21
N PHE A 161 -16.21 -9.08 4.65
CA PHE A 161 -15.09 -8.57 3.86
C PHE A 161 -15.02 -9.23 2.48
N GLN A 162 -15.14 -10.56 2.39
CA GLN A 162 -15.14 -11.29 1.12
C GLN A 162 -16.33 -10.92 0.23
N HIS A 163 -17.50 -10.66 0.81
CA HIS A 163 -18.69 -10.22 0.09
C HIS A 163 -18.49 -8.81 -0.46
N HIS A 164 -18.05 -7.86 0.38
CA HIS A 164 -17.70 -6.52 -0.07
C HIS A 164 -16.59 -6.57 -1.12
N ALA A 165 -15.55 -7.35 -0.88
CA ALA A 165 -14.47 -7.60 -1.81
C ALA A 165 -14.98 -8.18 -3.12
N ALA A 166 -15.91 -9.14 -3.13
CA ALA A 166 -16.46 -9.68 -4.37
C ALA A 166 -17.14 -8.62 -5.26
N HIS A 167 -17.54 -7.46 -4.72
CA HIS A 167 -18.07 -6.35 -5.52
C HIS A 167 -16.98 -5.49 -6.17
N TRP A 168 -15.77 -5.40 -5.60
CA TRP A 168 -14.70 -4.53 -6.11
C TRP A 168 -13.41 -5.27 -6.53
N LEU A 169 -13.11 -6.44 -5.97
CA LEU A 169 -11.99 -7.31 -6.36
C LEU A 169 -12.07 -7.69 -7.85
N PRO A 170 -13.25 -8.03 -8.40
CA PRO A 170 -13.37 -8.25 -9.83
C PRO A 170 -13.13 -7.00 -10.67
N GLU A 171 -13.32 -5.79 -10.14
CA GLU A 171 -12.91 -4.56 -10.84
C GLU A 171 -11.38 -4.41 -10.81
N ILE A 172 -10.71 -4.78 -9.72
CA ILE A 172 -9.24 -4.80 -9.62
C ILE A 172 -8.64 -5.82 -10.59
N CYS A 173 -9.25 -7.00 -10.72
CA CYS A 173 -8.81 -8.05 -11.62
C CYS A 173 -9.13 -7.73 -13.10
N ARG A 174 -10.30 -7.16 -13.41
CA ARG A 174 -10.75 -6.84 -14.79
C ARG A 174 -10.15 -5.58 -15.41
N LEU A 175 -9.29 -4.82 -14.71
CA LEU A 175 -8.68 -3.62 -15.29
C LEU A 175 -7.81 -3.91 -16.53
N GLY A 176 -7.39 -5.16 -16.75
CA GLY A 176 -6.66 -5.61 -17.95
C GLY A 176 -7.50 -5.97 -19.18
N GLU A 177 -8.83 -5.80 -19.16
CA GLU A 177 -9.74 -6.26 -20.24
C GLU A 177 -10.54 -5.14 -20.92
N ARG A 178 -10.23 -3.86 -20.69
CA ARG A 178 -10.89 -2.76 -21.44
C ARG A 178 -10.05 -2.34 -22.65
N GLU A 179 -10.46 -2.87 -23.81
CA GLU A 179 -10.10 -2.44 -25.17
C GLU A 179 -10.21 -0.93 -25.39
#